data_AF-A0A9P0KS55-F1
#
_entry.id   AF-A0A9P0KS55-F1
#
_cell.length_a   1.000
_cell.length_b   1.000
_cell.length_c   1.000
_cell.angle_alpha   90.00
_cell.angle_beta   90.00
_cell.angle_gamma   90.00
#
_symmetry.space_group_name_H-M   'P 1'
#
loop_
_entity.id
_entity.type
_entity.pdbx_description
1 polymer ?
#
loop_
_entity_poly.entity_id
_entity_poly.type
_entity_poly.pdbx_seq_one_letter_code
_entity_poly.pdbx_strand_id
1 'polypeptide(L)'
;MILTFLSYVLVGVSAHISAFWRLNSEQEGYDAVFCCFMKCLDTHLQILSIATKHIRERLLSKGNMTIDYVVVHDDSFSNFEQEMYEEMKKCNRHLSFLLRIIRDIDEIFSFIMLLQCITSMFMMASNFFVASMLSPFDPEFYSLTEYMFAALAQLCMICHFGGRITETFLLQPLPLRM
;
A
#
# COMPACT_ATOMS: atom_id res chain seq x y z
N MET A 1 -17.42 -44.79 -4.21
CA MET A 1 -17.83 -43.56 -3.49
C MET A 1 -16.65 -42.60 -3.31
N ILE A 2 -15.51 -43.06 -2.78
CA ILE A 2 -14.29 -42.22 -2.63
C ILE A 2 -13.74 -41.76 -4.00
N LEU A 3 -13.65 -42.66 -4.98
CA LEU A 3 -13.22 -42.33 -6.36
C LEU A 3 -14.14 -41.32 -7.06
N THR A 4 -15.44 -41.39 -6.80
CA THR A 4 -16.42 -40.47 -7.37
C THR A 4 -16.29 -39.08 -6.73
N PHE A 5 -16.08 -39.01 -5.42
CA PHE A 5 -15.80 -37.76 -4.70
C PHE A 5 -14.47 -37.12 -5.14
N LEU A 6 -13.42 -37.93 -5.31
CA LEU A 6 -12.12 -37.48 -5.86
C LEU A 6 -12.25 -36.98 -7.29
N SER A 7 -13.02 -37.65 -8.15
CA SER A 7 -13.26 -37.16 -9.52
C SER A 7 -14.07 -35.86 -9.55
N TYR A 8 -15.03 -35.69 -8.63
CA TYR A 8 -15.81 -34.45 -8.50
C TYR A 8 -14.96 -33.30 -7.98
N VAL A 9 -14.06 -33.59 -7.03
CA VAL A 9 -13.07 -32.63 -6.53
C VAL A 9 -12.06 -32.30 -7.62
N LEU A 10 -11.53 -33.26 -8.40
CA LEU A 10 -10.55 -33.00 -9.46
C LEU A 10 -11.13 -32.23 -10.65
N VAL A 11 -12.33 -32.61 -11.12
CA VAL A 11 -13.01 -31.89 -12.22
C VAL A 11 -13.52 -30.52 -11.74
N GLY A 12 -14.04 -30.46 -10.51
CA GLY A 12 -14.41 -29.21 -9.85
C GLY A 12 -13.22 -28.29 -9.66
N VAL A 13 -12.07 -28.81 -9.22
CA VAL A 13 -10.81 -28.10 -9.01
C VAL A 13 -10.19 -27.70 -10.33
N SER A 14 -10.28 -28.48 -11.42
CA SER A 14 -9.76 -28.07 -12.74
C SER A 14 -10.58 -26.94 -13.38
N ALA A 15 -11.92 -27.00 -13.27
CA ALA A 15 -12.80 -25.92 -13.69
C ALA A 15 -12.66 -24.68 -12.78
N HIS A 16 -12.49 -24.88 -11.47
CA HIS A 16 -12.13 -23.82 -10.53
C HIS A 16 -10.78 -23.23 -10.86
N ILE A 17 -9.75 -24.03 -11.15
CA ILE A 17 -8.40 -23.57 -11.49
C ILE A 17 -8.44 -22.75 -12.77
N SER A 18 -9.22 -23.12 -13.79
CA SER A 18 -9.33 -22.34 -15.03
C SER A 18 -10.10 -21.03 -14.85
N ALA A 19 -11.21 -21.04 -14.09
CA ALA A 19 -11.94 -19.82 -13.72
C ALA A 19 -11.12 -18.92 -12.78
N PHE A 20 -10.38 -19.55 -11.86
CA PHE A 20 -9.45 -18.92 -10.94
C PHE A 20 -8.26 -18.34 -11.68
N TRP A 21 -7.73 -18.99 -12.72
CA TRP A 21 -6.63 -18.45 -13.53
C TRP A 21 -7.06 -17.18 -14.28
N ARG A 22 -8.29 -17.17 -14.81
CA ARG A 22 -8.89 -15.95 -15.38
C ARG A 22 -9.08 -14.86 -14.34
N LEU A 23 -9.63 -15.19 -13.17
CA LEU A 23 -9.78 -14.25 -12.06
C LEU A 23 -8.42 -13.73 -11.58
N ASN A 24 -7.40 -14.58 -11.51
CA ASN A 24 -6.05 -14.23 -11.09
C ASN A 24 -5.40 -13.28 -12.11
N SER A 25 -5.63 -13.48 -13.41
CA SER A 25 -5.14 -12.54 -14.44
C SER A 25 -5.79 -11.16 -14.37
N GLU A 26 -7.08 -11.07 -14.01
CA GLU A 26 -7.75 -9.79 -13.77
C GLU A 26 -7.29 -9.18 -12.43
N GLN A 27 -7.10 -10.02 -11.42
CA GLN A 27 -6.67 -9.65 -10.07
C GLN A 27 -5.23 -9.14 -10.02
N GLU A 28 -4.32 -9.70 -10.83
CA GLU A 28 -2.98 -9.16 -11.04
C GLU A 28 -3.02 -7.71 -11.57
N GLY A 29 -4.01 -7.39 -12.40
CA GLY A 29 -4.26 -6.02 -12.86
C GLY A 29 -4.71 -5.09 -11.73
N TYR A 30 -5.64 -5.56 -10.88
CA TYR A 30 -6.10 -4.79 -9.73
C TYR A 30 -4.99 -4.58 -8.68
N ASP A 31 -4.21 -5.62 -8.39
CA ASP A 31 -3.07 -5.55 -7.47
C ASP A 31 -2.00 -4.59 -7.99
N ALA A 32 -1.71 -4.61 -9.29
CA ALA A 32 -0.77 -3.68 -9.92
C ALA A 32 -1.27 -2.23 -9.84
N VAL A 33 -2.55 -1.99 -10.14
CA VAL A 33 -3.16 -0.65 -10.04
C VAL A 33 -3.14 -0.15 -8.59
N PHE A 34 -3.49 -1.01 -7.64
CA PHE A 34 -3.43 -0.70 -6.21
C PHE A 34 -2.00 -0.35 -5.79
N CYS A 35 -1.01 -1.18 -6.15
CA CYS A 35 0.40 -0.90 -5.89
C CYS A 35 0.86 0.44 -6.50
N CYS A 36 0.44 0.76 -7.73
CA CYS A 36 0.72 2.04 -8.37
C CYS A 36 0.12 3.22 -7.58
N PHE A 37 -1.13 3.12 -7.12
CA PHE A 37 -1.74 4.15 -6.28
C PHE A 37 -0.98 4.32 -4.97
N MET A 38 -0.71 3.23 -4.26
CA MET A 38 0.03 3.24 -3.00
C MET A 38 1.42 3.86 -3.17
N LYS A 39 2.10 3.56 -4.28
CA LYS A 39 3.42 4.12 -4.58
C LYS A 39 3.37 5.60 -4.94
N CYS A 40 2.34 6.02 -5.67
CA CYS A 40 2.08 7.42 -5.98
C CYS A 40 1.87 8.22 -4.68
N LEU A 41 1.03 7.69 -3.78
CA LEU A 41 0.74 8.31 -2.48
C LEU A 41 1.99 8.41 -1.59
N ASP A 42 2.76 7.33 -1.46
CA ASP A 42 4.05 7.31 -0.75
C ASP A 42 4.97 8.44 -1.26
N THR A 43 5.07 8.60 -2.58
CA THR A 43 5.89 9.65 -3.21
C THR A 43 5.36 11.05 -2.88
N HIS A 44 4.05 11.28 -2.98
CA HIS A 44 3.45 12.57 -2.64
C HIS A 44 3.60 12.93 -1.16
N LEU A 45 3.45 11.96 -0.26
CA LEU A 45 3.67 12.16 1.18
C LEU A 45 5.14 12.48 1.49
N GLN A 46 6.09 11.83 0.83
CA GLN A 46 7.52 12.14 0.97
C GLN A 46 7.85 13.56 0.47
N ILE A 47 7.34 13.95 -0.70
CA ILE A 47 7.50 15.31 -1.24
C ILE A 47 6.96 16.34 -0.26
N LEU A 48 5.77 16.09 0.29
CA LEU A 48 5.14 16.98 1.26
C LEU A 48 5.93 17.06 2.59
N SER A 49 6.46 15.94 3.05
CA SER A 49 7.30 15.87 4.25
C SER A 49 8.57 16.71 4.09
N ILE A 50 9.27 16.55 2.96
CA ILE A 50 10.44 17.34 2.60
C ILE A 50 10.06 18.82 2.45
N ALA A 51 8.96 19.12 1.77
CA ALA A 51 8.49 20.49 1.60
C ALA A 51 8.25 21.17 2.95
N THR A 52 7.57 20.48 3.87
CA THR A 52 7.28 20.97 5.23
C THR A 52 8.55 21.19 6.05
N LYS A 53 9.50 20.24 5.99
CA LYS A 53 10.78 20.33 6.71
C LYS A 53 11.64 21.52 6.23
N HIS A 54 11.60 21.83 4.94
CA HIS A 54 12.43 22.87 4.34
C HIS A 54 11.67 24.18 4.02
N ILE A 55 10.45 24.40 4.58
CA ILE A 55 9.67 25.64 4.34
C ILE A 55 10.51 26.88 4.64
N ARG A 56 11.15 26.90 5.80
CA ARG A 56 11.94 28.05 6.26
C ARG A 56 13.10 28.35 5.31
N GLU A 57 13.90 27.34 4.96
CA GLU A 57 15.03 27.50 4.03
C GLU A 57 14.60 27.97 2.65
N ARG A 58 13.45 27.46 2.15
CA ARG A 58 12.89 27.86 0.85
C ARG A 58 12.39 29.31 0.84
N LEU A 59 11.82 29.79 1.94
CA LEU A 59 11.40 31.18 2.06
C LEU A 59 12.58 32.13 2.19
N LEU A 60 13.62 31.72 2.94
CA LEU A 60 14.87 32.49 3.07
C LEU A 60 15.59 32.65 1.73
N SER A 61 15.68 31.59 0.91
CA SER A 61 16.32 31.68 -0.41
C SER A 61 15.53 32.54 -1.40
N LYS A 62 14.20 32.54 -1.31
CA LYS A 62 13.31 33.34 -2.16
C LYS A 62 13.33 34.83 -1.79
N GLY A 63 13.51 35.14 -0.51
CA GLY A 63 13.59 36.50 0.01
C GLY A 63 14.93 37.20 -0.18
N ASN A 64 15.96 36.51 -0.70
CA ASN A 64 17.34 37.03 -0.83
C ASN A 64 17.91 37.58 0.50
N MET A 65 17.42 37.06 1.63
CA MET A 65 17.77 37.51 2.97
C MET A 65 18.80 36.55 3.58
N THR A 66 20.03 37.03 3.79
CA THR A 66 21.04 36.38 4.61
C THR A 66 20.71 36.62 6.08
N ILE A 67 19.95 35.71 6.68
CA ILE A 67 19.69 35.76 8.13
C ILE A 67 20.85 35.07 8.84
N ASP A 68 21.69 35.87 9.49
CA ASP A 68 22.62 35.40 10.51
C ASP A 68 21.79 34.82 11.67
N TYR A 69 22.17 33.65 12.18
CA TYR A 69 21.34 32.72 13.00
C TYR A 69 20.92 33.23 14.39
N VAL A 70 20.90 34.53 14.63
CA VAL A 70 20.52 35.13 15.91
C VAL A 70 19.00 35.17 15.98
N VAL A 71 18.45 34.22 16.74
CA VAL A 71 17.09 34.18 17.34
C VAL A 71 16.18 35.29 16.83
N VAL A 72 15.48 35.02 15.73
CA VAL A 72 14.50 35.93 15.14
C VAL A 72 13.33 36.03 16.13
N HIS A 73 13.17 37.18 16.77
CA HIS A 73 11.97 37.48 17.54
C HIS A 73 10.83 37.86 16.57
N ASP A 74 9.66 37.22 16.76
CA ASP A 74 8.48 37.31 15.90
C ASP A 74 8.03 38.76 15.63
N ASP A 75 8.27 39.69 16.57
CA ASP A 75 7.88 41.10 16.46
C ASP A 75 8.56 41.89 15.32
N SER A 76 9.66 41.37 14.75
CA SER A 76 10.49 42.11 13.78
C SER A 76 10.31 41.71 12.31
N PHE A 77 9.61 40.60 12.02
CA PHE A 77 9.44 40.09 10.64
C PHE A 77 8.02 39.53 10.37
N SER A 78 6.97 40.29 10.67
CA SER A 78 5.57 39.84 10.48
C SER A 78 5.25 39.38 9.05
N ASN A 79 5.89 39.99 8.04
CA ASN A 79 5.71 39.61 6.63
C ASN A 79 6.29 38.21 6.34
N PHE A 80 7.43 37.85 6.93
CA PHE A 80 8.05 36.53 6.75
C PHE A 80 7.25 35.43 7.46
N GLU A 81 6.76 35.74 8.67
CA GLU A 81 5.90 34.83 9.43
C GLU A 81 4.59 34.58 8.66
N GLN A 82 3.98 35.63 8.09
CA GLN A 82 2.78 35.51 7.26
C GLN A 82 3.05 34.63 6.03
N GLU A 83 4.16 34.82 5.31
CA GLU A 83 4.53 33.94 4.18
C GLU A 83 4.73 32.49 4.62
N MET A 84 5.35 32.26 5.78
CA MET A 84 5.53 30.92 6.35
C MET A 84 4.19 30.27 6.69
N TYR A 85 3.26 31.00 7.29
CA TYR A 85 1.90 30.53 7.55
C TYR A 85 1.15 30.21 6.26
N GLU A 86 1.29 31.03 5.22
CA GLU A 86 0.64 30.79 3.93
C GLU A 86 1.17 29.53 3.23
N GLU A 87 2.49 29.31 3.23
CA GLU A 87 3.10 28.09 2.71
C GLU A 87 2.73 26.85 3.53
N MET A 88 2.70 26.96 4.86
CA MET A 88 2.22 25.89 5.74
C MET A 88 0.74 25.56 5.45
N LYS A 89 -0.10 26.57 5.24
CA LYS A 89 -1.51 26.39 4.87
C LYS A 89 -1.66 25.71 3.50
N LYS A 90 -0.79 26.00 2.53
CA LYS A 90 -0.76 25.29 1.24
C LYS A 90 -0.39 23.81 1.43
N CYS A 91 0.66 23.53 2.21
CA CYS A 91 1.07 22.16 2.53
C CYS A 91 -0.05 21.38 3.23
N ASN A 92 -0.73 22.00 4.20
CA ASN A 92 -1.83 21.36 4.92
C ASN A 92 -3.05 21.08 4.02
N ARG A 93 -3.38 21.99 3.09
CA ARG A 93 -4.43 21.72 2.09
C ARG A 93 -4.07 20.53 1.19
N HIS A 94 -2.80 20.42 0.78
CA HIS A 94 -2.32 19.28 0.00
C HIS A 94 -2.41 17.98 0.80
N LEU A 95 -2.01 18.00 2.07
CA LEU A 95 -2.14 16.86 2.98
C LEU A 95 -3.59 16.38 3.11
N SER A 96 -4.51 17.34 3.35
CA SER A 96 -5.94 17.05 3.51
C SER A 96 -6.53 16.42 2.24
N PHE A 97 -6.07 16.84 1.07
CA PHE A 97 -6.47 16.24 -0.21
C PHE A 97 -5.93 14.81 -0.38
N LEU A 98 -4.65 14.56 -0.05
CA LEU A 98 -4.06 13.22 -0.08
C LEU A 98 -4.76 12.26 0.89
N LEU A 99 -5.08 12.73 2.10
CA LEU A 99 -5.83 11.95 3.09
C LEU A 99 -7.21 11.52 2.58
N ARG A 100 -7.88 12.42 1.86
CA ARG A 100 -9.17 12.11 1.24
C ARG A 100 -9.02 11.03 0.17
N ILE A 101 -8.05 11.16 -0.73
CA ILE A 101 -7.77 10.14 -1.75
C ILE A 101 -7.47 8.78 -1.12
N ILE A 102 -6.67 8.76 -0.05
CA ILE A 102 -6.32 7.53 0.64
C ILE A 102 -7.55 6.85 1.24
N ARG A 103 -8.44 7.63 1.87
CA ARG A 103 -9.70 7.09 2.38
C ARG A 103 -10.60 6.55 1.27
N ASP A 104 -10.67 7.25 0.15
CA ASP A 104 -11.49 6.82 -1.00
C ASP A 104 -10.91 5.51 -1.61
N ILE A 105 -9.58 5.37 -1.67
CA ILE A 105 -8.91 4.13 -2.09
C ILE A 105 -9.15 3.01 -1.08
N ASP A 106 -9.01 3.28 0.22
CA ASP A 106 -9.24 2.29 1.27
C ASP A 106 -10.67 1.75 1.22
N GLU A 107 -11.68 2.63 1.04
CA GLU A 107 -13.07 2.21 0.92
C GLU A 107 -13.32 1.29 -0.30
N ILE A 108 -12.70 1.59 -1.44
CA ILE A 108 -12.84 0.80 -2.67
C ILE A 108 -12.12 -0.55 -2.54
N PHE A 109 -10.88 -0.55 -2.05
CA PHE A 109 -10.03 -1.74 -2.09
C PHE A 109 -10.17 -2.62 -0.85
N SER A 110 -10.56 -2.10 0.32
CA SER A 110 -10.63 -2.86 1.58
C SER A 110 -11.43 -4.16 1.46
N PHE A 111 -12.61 -4.10 0.86
CA PHE A 111 -13.43 -5.30 0.66
C PHE A 111 -12.80 -6.30 -0.33
N ILE A 112 -12.20 -5.79 -1.41
CA ILE A 112 -11.50 -6.61 -2.41
C ILE A 112 -10.30 -7.32 -1.78
N MET A 113 -9.50 -6.60 -1.00
CA MET A 113 -8.33 -7.15 -0.29
C MET A 113 -8.74 -8.21 0.74
N LEU A 114 -9.85 -7.99 1.44
CA LEU A 114 -10.38 -8.96 2.39
C LEU A 114 -10.79 -10.25 1.68
N LEU A 115 -11.53 -10.14 0.58
CA LEU A 115 -11.96 -11.30 -0.20
C LEU A 115 -10.77 -12.05 -0.80
N GLN A 116 -9.77 -11.32 -1.29
CA GLN A 116 -8.52 -11.90 -1.78
C GLN A 116 -7.78 -12.67 -0.70
N CYS A 117 -7.65 -12.10 0.51
CA CYS A 117 -6.99 -12.75 1.63
C CYS A 117 -7.70 -14.07 2.01
N ILE A 118 -9.03 -14.04 2.14
CA ILE A 118 -9.83 -15.23 2.44
C ILE A 118 -9.66 -16.29 1.35
N THR A 119 -9.75 -15.89 0.08
CA THR A 119 -9.63 -16.81 -1.05
C THR A 119 -8.23 -17.44 -1.11
N SER A 120 -7.18 -16.65 -0.93
CA SER A 120 -5.80 -17.14 -0.87
C SER A 120 -5.58 -18.09 0.30
N MET A 121 -6.18 -17.85 1.47
CA MET A 121 -6.12 -18.78 2.60
C MET A 121 -6.77 -20.13 2.28
N PHE A 122 -7.95 -20.15 1.66
CA PHE A 122 -8.61 -21.39 1.25
C PHE A 122 -7.83 -22.15 0.18
N MET A 123 -7.26 -21.42 -0.79
CA MET A 123 -6.40 -21.99 -1.83
C MET A 123 -5.15 -22.62 -1.22
N MET A 124 -4.46 -21.91 -0.32
CA MET A 124 -3.29 -22.45 0.39
C MET A 124 -3.65 -23.69 1.21
N ALA A 125 -4.75 -23.66 1.96
CA ALA A 125 -5.19 -24.82 2.75
C ALA A 125 -5.47 -26.05 1.87
N SER A 126 -6.13 -25.83 0.73
CA SER A 126 -6.42 -26.89 -0.24
C SER A 126 -5.15 -27.45 -0.87
N ASN A 127 -4.21 -26.58 -1.25
CA ASN A 127 -2.92 -26.98 -1.81
C ASN A 127 -2.05 -27.73 -0.80
N PHE A 128 -2.05 -27.33 0.48
CA PHE A 128 -1.38 -28.07 1.54
C PHE A 128 -1.97 -29.46 1.73
N PHE A 129 -3.29 -29.61 1.65
CA PHE A 129 -3.94 -30.91 1.74
C PHE A 129 -3.53 -31.82 0.56
N VAL A 130 -3.55 -31.31 -0.68
CA VAL A 130 -3.13 -32.09 -1.86
C VAL A 130 -1.64 -32.44 -1.79
N ALA A 131 -0.78 -31.49 -1.41
CA ALA A 131 0.65 -31.71 -1.26
C ALA A 131 0.96 -32.80 -0.21
N SER A 132 0.14 -32.94 0.83
CA SER A 132 0.30 -33.99 1.85
C SER A 132 0.01 -35.41 1.34
N MET A 133 -0.69 -35.52 0.20
CA MET A 133 -1.03 -36.80 -0.43
C MET A 133 -0.06 -37.22 -1.55
N LEU A 134 0.83 -36.32 -1.98
CA LEU A 134 1.78 -36.55 -3.07
C LEU A 134 3.15 -36.99 -2.54
N SER A 135 3.92 -37.71 -3.35
CA SER A 135 5.31 -37.99 -3.03
C SER A 135 6.17 -36.74 -3.22
N PRO A 136 7.17 -36.47 -2.37
CA PRO A 136 8.08 -35.33 -2.55
C PRO A 136 8.86 -35.33 -3.88
N PHE A 137 8.93 -36.47 -4.56
CA PHE A 137 9.62 -36.64 -5.83
C PHE A 137 8.69 -36.45 -7.05
N ASP A 138 7.38 -36.27 -6.83
CA ASP A 138 6.45 -36.04 -7.93
C ASP A 138 6.62 -34.59 -8.46
N PRO A 139 6.68 -34.38 -9.78
CA PRO A 139 6.81 -33.04 -10.36
C PRO A 139 5.62 -32.13 -9.99
N GLU A 140 4.45 -32.71 -9.74
CA GLU A 140 3.26 -31.98 -9.28
C GLU A 140 3.50 -31.32 -7.91
N PHE A 141 4.19 -31.99 -6.98
CA PHE A 141 4.50 -31.43 -5.66
C PHE A 141 5.28 -30.11 -5.75
N TYR A 142 6.24 -30.03 -6.67
CA TYR A 142 7.02 -28.82 -6.91
C TYR A 142 6.15 -27.68 -7.44
N SER A 143 5.26 -27.97 -8.40
CA SER A 143 4.36 -26.96 -8.96
C SER A 143 3.37 -26.40 -7.92
N LEU A 144 2.82 -27.25 -7.04
CA LEU A 144 1.95 -26.80 -5.94
C LEU A 144 2.72 -25.94 -4.93
N THR A 145 3.95 -26.31 -4.62
CA THR A 145 4.80 -25.57 -3.67
C THR A 145 5.18 -24.19 -4.21
N GLU A 146 5.58 -24.11 -5.48
CA GLU A 146 5.87 -22.84 -6.16
C GLU A 146 4.65 -21.92 -6.16
N TYR A 147 3.47 -22.46 -6.46
CA TYR A 147 2.22 -21.70 -6.44
C TYR A 147 1.88 -21.17 -5.04
N MET A 148 2.06 -21.97 -3.98
CA MET A 148 1.86 -21.50 -2.61
C MET A 148 2.83 -20.39 -2.22
N PHE A 149 4.09 -20.46 -2.68
CA PHE A 149 5.08 -19.42 -2.44
C PHE A 149 4.70 -18.12 -3.16
N ALA A 150 4.24 -18.20 -4.41
CA ALA A 150 3.77 -17.05 -5.17
C ALA A 150 2.56 -16.37 -4.50
N ALA A 151 1.55 -17.14 -4.09
CA ALA A 151 0.37 -16.62 -3.38
C ALA A 151 0.75 -15.97 -2.04
N LEU A 152 1.69 -16.57 -1.29
CA LEU A 152 2.21 -15.99 -0.05
C LEU A 152 2.95 -14.68 -0.32
N ALA A 153 3.79 -14.63 -1.36
CA ALA A 153 4.52 -13.42 -1.73
C ALA A 153 3.57 -12.27 -2.10
N GLN A 154 2.48 -12.54 -2.82
CA GLN A 154 1.44 -11.56 -3.13
C GLN A 154 0.80 -10.99 -1.85
N LEU A 155 0.39 -11.85 -0.91
CA LEU A 155 -0.15 -11.42 0.38
C LEU A 155 0.86 -10.60 1.19
N CYS A 156 2.12 -11.02 1.23
CA CYS A 156 3.19 -10.29 1.92
C CYS A 156 3.40 -8.90 1.32
N MET A 157 3.38 -8.76 -0.01
CA MET A 157 3.52 -7.47 -0.70
C MET A 157 2.39 -6.51 -0.31
N ILE A 158 1.15 -6.99 -0.37
CA ILE A 158 -0.04 -6.24 0.04
C ILE A 158 0.10 -5.73 1.49
N CYS A 159 0.41 -6.64 2.41
CA CYS A 159 0.57 -6.31 3.83
C CYS A 159 1.74 -5.32 4.05
N HIS A 160 2.84 -5.48 3.31
CA HIS A 160 3.99 -4.60 3.40
C HIS A 160 3.64 -3.16 2.96
N PHE A 161 2.94 -2.99 1.84
CA PHE A 161 2.52 -1.66 1.39
C PHE A 161 1.49 -1.01 2.31
N GLY A 162 0.51 -1.78 2.81
CA GLY A 162 -0.45 -1.29 3.80
C GLY A 162 0.22 -0.80 5.09
N GLY A 163 1.19 -1.58 5.59
CA GLY A 163 1.98 -1.21 6.77
C GLY A 163 2.80 0.07 6.57
N ARG A 164 3.47 0.21 5.41
CA ARG A 164 4.29 1.39 5.09
C ARG A 164 3.47 2.69 5.02
N ILE A 165 2.27 2.65 4.47
CA ILE A 165 1.42 3.85 4.44
C ILE A 165 1.02 4.24 5.86
N THR A 166 0.63 3.27 6.69
CA THR A 166 0.29 3.51 8.10
C THR A 166 1.46 4.13 8.85
N GLU A 167 2.68 3.62 8.66
CA GLU A 167 3.89 4.17 9.27
C GLU A 167 4.19 5.60 8.79
N THR A 168 4.09 5.85 7.48
CA THR A 168 4.33 7.18 6.89
C THR A 168 3.36 8.22 7.45
N PHE A 169 2.12 7.82 7.71
CA PHE A 169 1.15 8.69 8.38
C PHE A 169 1.50 8.96 9.84
N LEU A 170 1.94 7.95 10.59
CA LEU A 170 2.31 8.13 11.99
C LEU A 170 3.57 8.98 12.16
N LEU A 171 4.49 8.93 11.19
CA LEU A 171 5.75 9.69 11.20
C LEU A 171 5.62 11.10 10.64
N GLN A 172 4.50 11.47 10.01
CA GLN A 172 4.30 12.84 9.60
C GLN A 172 4.26 13.74 10.85
N PRO A 173 5.14 14.75 10.96
CA PRO A 173 5.07 15.70 12.05
C PRO A 173 3.69 16.35 11.97
N LEU A 174 2.85 16.11 12.98
CA LEU A 174 1.57 16.77 13.15
C LEU A 174 1.82 18.19 13.68
N PRO A 175 1.69 19.26 12.88
CA PRO A 175 1.38 20.57 13.42
C PRO A 175 -0.13 20.74 13.71
N LEU A 176 -0.91 19.64 13.79
CA LEU A 176 -2.39 19.67 13.81
C LEU A 176 -3.03 19.07 15.06
N ARG A 177 -2.45 19.33 16.23
CA ARG A 177 -3.27 19.51 17.45
C ARG A 177 -3.36 21.01 17.72
N MET A 178 -4.23 21.70 16.99
CA MET A 178 -4.87 22.95 17.43
C MET A 178 -6.37 22.78 17.25
#